data_AF-A0AAN6L1L6-F1
#
_entry.id   AF-A0AAN6L1L6-F1
#
_cell.length_a   1.000
_cell.length_b   1.000
_cell.length_c   1.000
_cell.angle_alpha   90.00
_cell.angle_beta   90.00
_cell.angle_gamma   90.00
#
_symmetry.space_group_name_H-M   'P 1'
#
loop_
_entity.id
_entity.type
_entity.pdbx_description
1 polymer ?
#
loop_
_entity_poly.entity_id
_entity_poly.type
_entity_poly.pdbx_seq_one_letter_code
_entity_poly.pdbx_strand_id
1 'polypeptide(L)'
;MSTWASASKTSADHSGFTSDTEDEPLSFSQELSTEGHTLGAVVTEHCGLADVYPSSKYPDARIDSYLFTPCGYSANGVVPMPGEAESTHYWTVHVTPEPQCSYASFETNVPTWVLGRQTVDVVQQVVGIFKPGRFSVTLFEARGEDDVGNKAAAKKDKRMDFVKGYRRVDRIVHDLEGYELVFRYFEREDWKGGSPRLGERSMMLDT
;
A
#
# COMPACT_ATOMS: atom_id res chain seq x y z
N MET A 1 -3.93 8.02 10.07
CA MET A 1 -4.09 6.68 9.46
C MET A 1 -2.87 6.47 8.61
N SER A 2 -2.22 5.32 8.62
CA SER A 2 -1.15 4.97 7.67
C SER A 2 -1.40 3.52 7.34
N THR A 3 -1.73 3.23 6.08
CA THR A 3 -2.04 1.86 5.63
C THR A 3 -0.79 1.27 4.99
N TRP A 4 -0.37 0.05 5.34
CA TRP A 4 0.73 -0.64 4.63
C TRP A 4 0.21 -1.94 4.01
N ALA A 5 0.43 -2.12 2.71
CA ALA A 5 0.23 -3.40 2.03
C ALA A 5 1.53 -3.90 1.42
N SER A 6 1.87 -5.17 1.70
CA SER A 6 3.08 -5.85 1.22
C SER A 6 2.73 -7.20 0.58
N ALA A 7 3.36 -7.52 -0.55
CA ALA A 7 3.20 -8.80 -1.25
C ALA A 7 4.55 -9.29 -1.80
N SER A 8 5.13 -10.36 -1.25
CA SER A 8 6.45 -10.87 -1.67
C SER A 8 6.44 -12.32 -2.18
N LYS A 9 7.39 -12.61 -3.08
CA LYS A 9 7.92 -13.94 -3.46
C LYS A 9 9.45 -13.83 -3.49
N THR A 10 10.17 -14.73 -2.81
CA THR A 10 11.64 -14.75 -2.78
C THR A 10 12.18 -16.10 -3.28
N SER A 11 13.27 -16.04 -4.07
CA SER A 11 14.21 -17.15 -4.31
C SER A 11 15.60 -16.64 -3.95
N ALA A 12 16.37 -17.48 -3.26
CA ALA A 12 17.71 -17.20 -2.76
C ALA A 12 18.80 -17.58 -3.78
N ASP A 13 19.98 -17.00 -3.53
CA ASP A 13 21.34 -17.34 -3.96
C ASP A 13 21.82 -16.94 -5.37
N HIS A 14 22.75 -15.97 -5.43
CA HIS A 14 24.18 -16.26 -5.62
C HIS A 14 25.03 -14.97 -5.69
N SER A 15 26.12 -15.02 -4.93
CA SER A 15 27.24 -14.10 -4.69
C SER A 15 27.99 -13.53 -5.91
N GLY A 16 28.61 -12.35 -5.73
CA GLY A 16 29.76 -11.95 -6.55
C GLY A 16 29.98 -10.44 -6.67
N PHE A 17 30.58 -9.83 -5.65
CA PHE A 17 31.08 -8.45 -5.72
C PHE A 17 32.45 -8.47 -6.42
N THR A 18 32.56 -7.85 -7.59
CA THR A 18 33.84 -7.41 -8.15
C THR A 18 33.72 -5.94 -8.53
N SER A 19 34.47 -5.11 -7.81
CA SER A 19 34.69 -3.69 -8.06
C SER A 19 35.62 -3.56 -9.25
N ASP A 20 35.15 -3.02 -10.37
CA ASP A 20 35.99 -2.34 -11.35
C ASP A 20 35.31 -1.03 -11.78
N THR A 21 36.02 0.05 -11.47
CA THR A 21 35.74 1.44 -11.82
C THR A 21 36.10 1.69 -13.28
N GLU A 22 35.10 1.98 -14.11
CA GLU A 22 35.27 2.68 -15.39
C GLU A 22 34.21 3.79 -15.46
N ASP A 23 34.63 4.97 -15.94
CA ASP A 23 33.86 6.21 -16.06
C ASP A 23 32.61 6.06 -16.95
N GLU A 24 31.53 5.50 -16.41
CA GLU A 24 30.19 5.64 -16.98
C GLU A 24 29.65 7.04 -16.66
N PRO A 25 29.25 7.84 -17.66
CA PRO A 25 28.60 9.12 -17.38
C PRO A 25 27.34 8.83 -16.60
N LEU A 26 27.32 9.23 -15.33
CA LEU A 26 26.19 9.04 -14.43
C LEU A 26 24.89 9.37 -15.18
N SER A 27 24.09 8.33 -15.43
CA SER A 27 22.86 8.30 -16.23
C SER A 27 21.72 9.10 -15.58
N PHE A 28 21.98 10.34 -15.18
CA PHE A 28 21.01 11.26 -14.61
C PHE A 28 20.00 11.77 -15.66
N SER A 29 20.28 11.60 -16.95
CA SER A 29 19.48 12.21 -18.02
C SER A 29 18.14 11.52 -18.26
N GLN A 30 18.00 10.24 -17.88
CA GLN A 30 16.76 9.48 -18.14
C GLN A 30 15.78 9.55 -16.96
N GLU A 31 16.26 9.52 -15.71
CA GLU A 31 15.45 9.58 -14.49
C GLU A 31 14.80 10.95 -14.22
N LEU A 32 15.32 12.02 -14.83
CA LEU A 32 14.72 13.37 -14.79
C LEU A 32 13.94 13.72 -16.06
N SER A 33 13.68 12.72 -16.93
CA SER A 33 12.97 12.97 -18.18
C SER A 33 11.49 13.34 -17.93
N THR A 34 11.01 14.33 -18.67
CA THR A 34 9.57 14.68 -18.74
C THR A 34 8.72 13.52 -19.25
N GLU A 35 9.33 12.57 -19.97
CA GLU A 35 8.68 11.39 -20.51
C GLU A 35 8.17 10.46 -19.40
N GLY A 36 9.01 10.14 -18.40
CA GLY A 36 8.62 9.29 -17.27
C GLY A 36 7.43 9.87 -16.50
N HIS A 37 7.39 11.19 -16.30
CA HIS A 37 6.26 11.87 -15.67
C HIS A 37 4.99 11.82 -16.53
N THR A 38 5.12 12.05 -17.84
CA THR A 38 3.98 12.03 -18.77
C THR A 38 3.35 10.63 -18.84
N LEU A 39 4.17 9.60 -18.96
CA LEU A 39 3.71 8.21 -18.97
C LEU A 39 3.16 7.79 -17.60
N GLY A 40 3.80 8.22 -16.51
CA GLY A 40 3.30 8.03 -15.16
C GLY A 40 1.89 8.59 -14.98
N ALA A 41 1.62 9.80 -15.50
CA ALA A 41 0.30 10.42 -15.41
C ALA A 41 -0.75 9.59 -16.15
N VAL A 42 -0.43 9.11 -17.36
CA VAL A 42 -1.32 8.22 -18.13
C VAL A 42 -1.61 6.93 -17.35
N VAL A 43 -0.59 6.31 -16.74
CA VAL A 43 -0.77 5.10 -15.92
C VAL A 43 -1.67 5.38 -14.70
N THR A 44 -1.48 6.50 -14.02
CA THR A 44 -2.27 6.93 -12.85
C THR A 44 -3.76 6.97 -13.18
N GLU A 45 -4.10 7.63 -14.29
CA GLU A 45 -5.48 7.77 -14.76
C GLU A 45 -6.06 6.42 -15.19
N HIS A 46 -5.34 5.67 -16.02
CA HIS A 46 -5.85 4.42 -16.59
C HIS A 46 -6.04 3.30 -15.57
N CYS A 47 -5.19 3.23 -14.53
CA CYS A 47 -5.31 2.18 -13.52
C CYS A 47 -6.32 2.53 -12.41
N GLY A 48 -6.85 3.76 -12.38
CA GLY A 48 -7.82 4.21 -11.39
C GLY A 48 -7.20 4.70 -10.07
N LEU A 49 -5.89 4.96 -10.03
CA LEU A 49 -5.25 5.56 -8.85
C LEU A 49 -5.68 7.02 -8.64
N ALA A 50 -5.93 7.77 -9.72
CA ALA A 50 -6.46 9.13 -9.64
C ALA A 50 -7.81 9.20 -8.89
N ASP A 51 -8.59 8.12 -8.94
CA ASP A 51 -9.91 8.05 -8.32
C ASP A 51 -9.87 7.65 -6.84
N VAL A 52 -8.71 7.35 -6.26
CA VAL A 52 -8.61 6.99 -4.83
C VAL A 52 -8.99 8.20 -3.97
N TYR A 53 -8.52 9.39 -4.36
CA TYR A 53 -8.89 10.69 -3.78
C TYR A 53 -9.27 11.66 -4.91
N PRO A 54 -10.49 11.57 -5.44
CA PRO A 54 -10.85 12.24 -6.69
C PRO A 54 -10.97 13.76 -6.51
N SER A 55 -10.62 14.52 -7.55
CA SER A 55 -10.69 15.98 -7.55
C SER A 55 -12.10 16.55 -7.35
N SER A 56 -13.14 15.76 -7.62
CA SER A 56 -14.53 16.13 -7.29
C SER A 56 -14.80 16.28 -5.78
N LYS A 57 -13.92 15.70 -4.95
CA LYS A 57 -13.96 15.79 -3.48
C LYS A 57 -12.76 16.54 -2.91
N TYR A 58 -11.59 16.43 -3.54
CA TYR A 58 -10.37 17.14 -3.17
C TYR A 58 -9.90 17.99 -4.36
N PRO A 59 -10.54 19.13 -4.63
CA PRO A 59 -10.28 19.93 -5.83
C PRO A 59 -8.82 20.39 -5.94
N ASP A 60 -8.15 20.55 -4.80
CA ASP A 60 -6.75 20.99 -4.73
C ASP A 60 -5.75 19.83 -4.61
N ALA A 61 -6.22 18.57 -4.66
CA ALA A 61 -5.33 17.42 -4.66
C ALA A 61 -4.47 17.38 -5.94
N ARG A 62 -3.22 17.00 -5.78
CA ARG A 62 -2.24 16.90 -6.86
C ARG A 62 -1.53 15.57 -6.79
N ILE A 63 -1.23 15.00 -7.96
CA ILE A 63 -0.50 13.75 -8.09
C ILE A 63 0.74 14.02 -8.94
N ASP A 64 1.90 13.64 -8.42
CA ASP A 64 3.12 13.50 -9.21
C ASP A 64 3.44 12.01 -9.32
N SER A 65 3.62 11.55 -10.55
CA SER A 65 3.76 10.13 -10.88
C SER A 65 4.86 9.94 -11.90
N TYR A 66 5.56 8.82 -11.84
CA TYR A 66 6.69 8.53 -12.68
C TYR A 66 6.69 7.05 -13.11
N LEU A 67 6.85 6.81 -14.41
CA LEU A 67 7.06 5.48 -14.98
C LEU A 67 8.55 5.27 -15.29
N PHE A 68 9.15 4.28 -14.66
CA PHE A 68 10.56 3.95 -14.81
C PHE A 68 10.82 3.05 -16.02
N THR A 69 12.02 3.18 -16.58
CA THR A 69 12.54 2.29 -17.63
C THR A 69 13.55 1.32 -17.00
N PRO A 70 13.51 0.01 -17.29
CA PRO A 70 12.64 -0.67 -18.24
C PRO A 70 11.21 -0.91 -17.73
N CYS A 71 11.00 -0.87 -16.41
CA CYS A 71 9.69 -0.96 -15.79
C CYS A 71 9.78 -0.41 -14.35
N GLY A 72 8.62 -0.22 -13.73
CA GLY A 72 8.49 0.32 -12.38
C GLY A 72 7.62 1.56 -12.38
N TYR A 73 6.90 1.81 -11.30
CA TYR A 73 6.02 2.96 -11.20
C TYR A 73 5.99 3.49 -9.77
N SER A 74 6.00 4.81 -9.62
CA SER A 74 5.83 5.48 -8.33
C SER A 74 4.90 6.67 -8.49
N ALA A 75 4.08 6.95 -7.48
CA ALA A 75 3.34 8.20 -7.42
C ALA A 75 3.20 8.70 -5.98
N ASN A 76 3.24 10.01 -5.84
CA ASN A 76 2.96 10.73 -4.61
C ASN A 76 1.76 11.65 -4.85
N GLY A 77 0.76 11.54 -3.99
CA GLY A 77 -0.37 12.45 -3.96
C GLY A 77 -0.31 13.37 -2.75
N VAL A 78 -0.48 14.67 -2.97
CA VAL A 78 -0.70 15.66 -1.92
C VAL A 78 -2.18 16.01 -1.92
N VAL A 79 -2.81 15.92 -0.75
CA VAL A 79 -4.27 16.02 -0.58
C VAL A 79 -4.58 17.07 0.48
N PRO A 80 -4.70 18.35 0.09
CA PRO A 80 -5.20 19.41 0.97
C PRO A 80 -6.67 19.14 1.35
N MET A 81 -7.01 19.44 2.61
CA MET A 81 -8.36 19.24 3.12
C MET A 81 -9.32 20.36 2.70
N PRO A 82 -10.45 20.06 2.03
CA PRO A 82 -11.45 21.07 1.74
C PRO A 82 -12.01 21.67 3.03
N GLY A 83 -11.94 23.00 3.14
CA GLY A 83 -12.44 23.72 4.32
C GLY A 83 -11.47 23.77 5.51
N GLU A 84 -10.30 23.14 5.42
CA GLU A 84 -9.25 23.19 6.44
C GLU A 84 -7.91 23.57 5.79
N ALA A 85 -7.69 24.87 5.59
CA ALA A 85 -6.56 25.40 4.82
C ALA A 85 -5.16 24.97 5.32
N GLU A 86 -5.04 24.63 6.60
CA GLU A 86 -3.78 24.24 7.23
C GLU A 86 -3.57 22.71 7.30
N SER A 87 -4.56 21.91 6.85
CA SER A 87 -4.52 20.45 6.93
C SER A 87 -4.22 19.86 5.56
N THR A 88 -3.05 19.25 5.42
CA THR A 88 -2.62 18.57 4.19
C THR A 88 -2.20 17.14 4.50
N HIS A 89 -2.71 16.21 3.70
CA HIS A 89 -2.43 14.80 3.79
C HIS A 89 -1.72 14.30 2.54
N TYR A 90 -1.31 13.05 2.56
CA TYR A 90 -0.66 12.42 1.42
C TYR A 90 -1.11 10.98 1.20
N TRP A 91 -0.77 10.49 0.02
CA TRP A 91 -0.63 9.07 -0.23
C TRP A 91 0.57 8.84 -1.14
N THR A 92 1.11 7.63 -1.09
CA THR A 92 2.20 7.22 -1.97
C THR A 92 2.01 5.78 -2.40
N VAL A 93 2.52 5.45 -3.58
CA VAL A 93 2.48 4.11 -4.15
C VAL A 93 3.81 3.82 -4.82
N HIS A 94 4.30 2.60 -4.64
CA HIS A 94 5.50 2.11 -5.33
C HIS A 94 5.20 0.73 -5.90
N VAL A 95 5.59 0.50 -7.16
CA VAL A 95 5.28 -0.73 -7.90
C VAL A 95 6.54 -1.28 -8.55
N THR A 96 6.81 -2.55 -8.26
CA THR A 96 7.83 -3.40 -8.87
C THR A 96 7.09 -4.49 -9.67
N PRO A 97 6.87 -4.31 -10.99
CA PRO A 97 5.94 -5.12 -11.77
C PRO A 97 6.51 -6.50 -12.21
N GLU A 98 7.76 -6.80 -11.91
CA GLU A 98 8.47 -8.00 -12.33
C GLU A 98 7.70 -9.28 -11.98
N PRO A 99 7.33 -10.14 -12.95
CA PRO A 99 6.43 -11.28 -12.70
C PRO A 99 6.91 -12.26 -11.62
N GLN A 100 8.23 -12.44 -11.49
CA GLN A 100 8.85 -13.37 -10.54
C GLN A 100 8.78 -12.88 -9.09
N CYS A 101 8.71 -11.57 -8.87
CA CYS A 101 8.79 -10.93 -7.56
C CYS A 101 7.88 -9.71 -7.42
N SER A 102 6.75 -9.70 -8.14
CA SER A 102 5.88 -8.53 -8.25
C SER A 102 5.47 -8.00 -6.88
N TYR A 103 5.65 -6.71 -6.66
CA TYR A 103 5.36 -6.02 -5.40
C TYR A 103 4.66 -4.69 -5.69
N ALA A 104 3.72 -4.33 -4.82
CA ALA A 104 3.19 -2.97 -4.77
C ALA A 104 2.92 -2.59 -3.31
N SER A 105 3.26 -1.36 -2.94
CA SER A 105 2.85 -0.74 -1.68
C SER A 105 1.94 0.45 -1.95
N PHE A 106 1.01 0.68 -1.04
CA PHE A 106 0.20 1.89 -0.98
C PHE A 106 0.15 2.35 0.46
N GLU A 107 0.42 3.64 0.69
CA GLU A 107 0.35 4.29 2.00
C GLU A 107 -0.44 5.57 1.91
N THR A 108 -1.21 5.90 2.96
CA THR A 108 -1.96 7.15 3.02
C THR A 108 -2.28 7.56 4.44
N ASN A 109 -2.28 8.88 4.68
CA ASN A 109 -2.82 9.48 5.90
C ASN A 109 -4.06 10.34 5.73
N VAL A 110 -4.68 10.29 4.55
CA VAL A 110 -5.90 11.03 4.29
C VAL A 110 -7.03 10.47 5.16
N PRO A 111 -7.75 11.33 5.89
CA PRO A 111 -8.84 10.91 6.76
C PRO A 111 -10.06 10.47 5.95
N THR A 112 -10.61 9.29 6.25
CA THR A 112 -11.71 8.74 5.45
C THR A 112 -13.07 9.37 5.76
N TRP A 113 -13.23 10.03 6.91
CA TRP A 113 -14.53 10.57 7.36
C TRP A 113 -15.07 11.69 6.47
N VAL A 114 -14.19 12.46 5.81
CA VAL A 114 -14.58 13.60 4.95
C VAL A 114 -15.44 13.14 3.76
N LEU A 115 -15.24 11.92 3.30
CA LEU A 115 -15.94 11.34 2.15
C LEU A 115 -17.17 10.51 2.54
N GLY A 116 -17.48 10.39 3.83
CA GLY A 116 -18.38 9.35 4.32
C GLY A 116 -17.88 7.93 4.02
N ARG A 117 -16.59 7.79 3.64
CA ARG A 117 -15.94 6.51 3.37
C ARG A 117 -15.34 5.96 4.66
N GLN A 118 -15.18 4.65 4.67
CA GLN A 118 -14.43 3.94 5.69
C GLN A 118 -13.09 3.48 5.10
N THR A 119 -12.11 3.22 5.96
CA THR A 119 -10.80 2.68 5.56
C THR A 119 -10.93 1.46 4.65
N VAL A 120 -11.93 0.61 4.89
CA VAL A 120 -12.19 -0.58 4.06
C VAL A 120 -12.51 -0.22 2.61
N ASP A 121 -13.14 0.93 2.35
CA ASP A 121 -13.50 1.35 1.00
C ASP A 121 -12.26 1.82 0.23
N VAL A 122 -11.24 2.34 0.92
CA VAL A 122 -9.93 2.66 0.31
C VAL A 122 -9.16 1.37 0.03
N VAL A 123 -9.10 0.46 1.00
CA VAL A 123 -8.43 -0.85 0.83
C VAL A 123 -9.06 -1.65 -0.31
N GLN A 124 -10.40 -1.72 -0.40
CA GLN A 124 -11.09 -2.41 -1.49
C GLN A 124 -10.77 -1.80 -2.85
N GLN A 125 -10.69 -0.47 -2.95
CA GLN A 125 -10.34 0.19 -4.20
C GLN A 125 -8.89 -0.13 -4.62
N VAL A 126 -7.92 0.04 -3.71
CA VAL A 126 -6.51 -0.24 -3.98
C VAL A 126 -6.26 -1.71 -4.33
N VAL A 127 -6.87 -2.64 -3.57
CA VAL A 127 -6.83 -4.07 -3.87
C VAL A 127 -7.51 -4.39 -5.21
N GLY A 128 -8.58 -3.65 -5.57
CA GLY A 128 -9.24 -3.75 -6.87
C GLY A 128 -8.38 -3.31 -8.05
N ILE A 129 -7.46 -2.37 -7.84
CA ILE A 129 -6.48 -1.91 -8.83
C ILE A 129 -5.40 -2.98 -9.03
N PHE A 130 -4.72 -3.38 -7.95
CA PHE A 130 -3.55 -4.27 -8.04
C PHE A 130 -3.89 -5.76 -8.16
N LYS A 131 -5.06 -6.18 -7.67
CA LYS A 131 -5.56 -7.57 -7.66
C LYS A 131 -4.51 -8.59 -7.18
N PRO A 132 -3.80 -8.33 -6.06
CA PRO A 132 -2.70 -9.16 -5.61
C PRO A 132 -3.15 -10.59 -5.32
N GLY A 133 -2.25 -11.58 -5.38
CA GLY A 133 -2.58 -12.93 -4.91
C GLY A 133 -2.71 -12.99 -3.38
N ARG A 134 -1.96 -12.15 -2.67
CA ARG A 134 -1.92 -12.02 -1.21
C ARG A 134 -1.53 -10.59 -0.86
N PHE A 135 -2.00 -10.05 0.25
CA PHE A 135 -1.60 -8.73 0.73
C PHE A 135 -1.73 -8.62 2.24
N SER A 136 -1.01 -7.69 2.84
CA SER A 136 -1.21 -7.28 4.23
C SER A 136 -1.87 -5.91 4.32
N VAL A 137 -2.40 -5.58 5.50
CA VAL A 137 -2.86 -4.24 5.86
C VAL A 137 -2.38 -3.95 7.28
N THR A 138 -1.56 -2.93 7.45
CA THR A 138 -1.26 -2.37 8.78
C THR A 138 -2.01 -1.06 8.94
N LEU A 139 -2.78 -0.90 10.01
CA LEU A 139 -3.49 0.34 10.33
C LEU A 139 -3.04 0.87 11.70
N PHE A 140 -2.71 2.16 11.76
CA PHE A 140 -2.49 2.88 13.01
C PHE A 140 -3.72 3.71 13.35
N GLU A 141 -4.33 3.40 14.49
CA GLU A 141 -5.45 4.15 15.07
C GLU A 141 -4.96 4.85 16.34
N ALA A 142 -5.04 6.18 16.38
CA ALA A 142 -4.73 6.93 17.59
C ALA A 142 -5.81 6.65 18.64
N ARG A 143 -5.41 6.41 19.88
CA ARG A 143 -6.36 6.25 20.98
C ARG A 143 -6.97 7.60 21.30
N GLY A 144 -8.28 7.74 21.06
CA GLY A 144 -9.06 8.84 21.61
C GLY A 144 -9.38 8.59 23.08
N GLU A 145 -9.46 9.64 23.90
CA GLU A 145 -9.89 9.54 25.31
C GLU A 145 -11.31 8.93 25.46
N ASP A 146 -12.12 8.97 24.39
CA ASP A 146 -13.52 8.51 24.34
C ASP A 146 -13.71 7.08 23.78
N ASP A 147 -12.64 6.33 23.47
CA ASP A 147 -12.76 5.09 22.69
C ASP A 147 -13.13 3.84 23.52
N VAL A 148 -13.31 3.99 24.83
CA VAL A 148 -13.73 2.90 25.73
C VAL A 148 -15.21 2.56 25.49
N GLY A 149 -15.46 1.59 24.60
CA GLY A 149 -16.79 0.98 24.42
C GLY A 149 -17.58 1.45 23.20
N ASN A 150 -16.95 2.15 22.24
CA ASN A 150 -17.64 2.65 21.07
C ASN A 150 -18.04 1.52 20.09
N LYS A 151 -19.32 1.15 20.08
CA LYS A 151 -19.89 0.15 19.15
C LYS A 151 -19.64 0.50 17.67
N ALA A 152 -19.39 1.76 17.33
CA ALA A 152 -19.07 2.17 15.96
C ALA A 152 -17.65 1.78 15.55
N ALA A 153 -16.66 1.91 16.43
CA ALA A 153 -15.28 1.49 16.19
C ALA A 153 -15.20 -0.04 15.97
N ALA A 154 -15.83 -0.81 16.86
CA ALA A 154 -15.92 -2.26 16.71
C ALA A 154 -16.64 -2.72 15.42
N LYS A 155 -17.62 -1.95 14.93
CA LYS A 155 -18.28 -2.23 13.64
C LYS A 155 -17.37 -1.90 12.45
N LYS A 156 -16.61 -0.80 12.49
CA LYS A 156 -15.62 -0.45 11.46
C LYS A 156 -14.52 -1.51 11.38
N ASP A 157 -14.02 -1.95 12.54
CA ASP A 157 -12.99 -2.99 12.65
C ASP A 157 -13.46 -4.33 12.04
N LYS A 158 -14.71 -4.73 12.31
CA LYS A 158 -15.30 -5.92 11.69
C LYS A 158 -15.48 -5.81 10.19
N ARG A 159 -15.78 -4.61 9.65
CA ARG A 159 -15.90 -4.42 8.20
C ARG A 159 -14.55 -4.59 7.50
N MET A 160 -13.46 -4.20 8.15
CA MET A 160 -12.09 -4.40 7.62
C MET A 160 -11.72 -5.88 7.45
N ASP A 161 -12.44 -6.81 8.10
CA ASP A 161 -12.21 -8.25 7.90
C ASP A 161 -12.78 -8.77 6.57
N PHE A 162 -13.58 -7.97 5.86
CA PHE A 162 -14.23 -8.35 4.60
C PHE A 162 -13.67 -7.54 3.43
N VAL A 163 -12.81 -8.16 2.64
CA VAL A 163 -12.33 -7.64 1.35
C VAL A 163 -12.80 -8.60 0.25
N LYS A 164 -13.54 -8.08 -0.73
CA LYS A 164 -14.19 -8.88 -1.77
C LYS A 164 -13.20 -9.75 -2.55
N GLY A 165 -13.41 -11.07 -2.60
CA GLY A 165 -12.55 -12.02 -3.32
C GLY A 165 -11.30 -12.44 -2.54
N TYR A 166 -11.21 -12.06 -1.26
CA TYR A 166 -10.09 -12.39 -0.38
C TYR A 166 -10.60 -12.93 0.95
N ARG A 167 -9.87 -13.93 1.46
CA ARG A 167 -10.05 -14.43 2.83
C ARG A 167 -9.01 -13.78 3.74
N ARG A 168 -9.42 -13.35 4.93
CA ARG A 168 -8.49 -12.95 5.98
C ARG A 168 -7.89 -14.20 6.63
N VAL A 169 -6.57 -14.28 6.64
CA VAL A 169 -5.81 -15.41 7.19
C VAL A 169 -5.28 -15.08 8.58
N ASP A 170 -4.82 -13.85 8.82
CA ASP A 170 -4.29 -13.44 10.13
C ASP A 170 -4.78 -12.06 10.54
N ARG A 171 -4.85 -11.83 11.86
CA ARG A 171 -5.12 -10.54 12.49
C ARG A 171 -4.34 -10.45 13.79
N ILE A 172 -3.45 -9.46 13.87
CA ILE A 172 -2.64 -9.18 15.05
C ILE A 172 -2.93 -7.75 15.50
N VAL A 173 -3.16 -7.58 16.79
CA VAL A 173 -3.36 -6.26 17.42
C VAL A 173 -2.23 -6.03 18.39
N HIS A 174 -1.55 -4.91 18.24
CA HIS A 174 -0.52 -4.44 19.14
C HIS A 174 -0.96 -3.14 19.81
N ASP A 175 -0.88 -3.15 21.13
CA ASP A 175 -1.06 -1.96 21.96
C ASP A 175 0.28 -1.22 22.02
N LEU A 176 0.30 0.01 21.50
CA LEU A 176 1.43 0.93 21.55
C LEU A 176 1.02 2.14 22.40
N GLU A 177 2.00 2.86 22.94
CA GLU A 177 1.72 4.07 23.71
C GLU A 177 1.03 5.12 22.83
N GLY A 178 -0.26 5.35 23.08
CA GLY A 178 -1.10 6.30 22.33
C GLY A 178 -1.71 5.76 21.02
N TYR A 179 -1.40 4.53 20.61
CA TYR A 179 -1.87 3.97 19.33
C TYR A 179 -2.23 2.49 19.43
N GLU A 180 -3.25 2.08 18.69
CA GLU A 180 -3.45 0.67 18.36
C GLU A 180 -2.94 0.41 16.94
N LEU A 181 -2.05 -0.58 16.80
CA LEU A 181 -1.60 -1.09 15.51
C LEU A 181 -2.35 -2.38 15.22
N VAL A 182 -3.15 -2.37 14.16
CA VAL A 182 -3.86 -3.56 13.68
C VAL A 182 -3.25 -4.04 12.37
N PHE A 183 -2.61 -5.20 12.41
CA PHE A 183 -2.11 -5.90 11.24
C PHE A 183 -3.12 -6.96 10.80
N ARG A 184 -3.35 -7.06 9.49
CA ARG A 184 -4.16 -8.11 8.86
C ARG A 184 -3.43 -8.68 7.67
N TYR A 185 -3.62 -9.96 7.43
CA TYR A 185 -3.10 -10.65 6.26
C TYR A 185 -4.21 -11.35 5.50
N PHE A 186 -4.20 -11.24 4.17
CA PHE A 186 -5.23 -11.74 3.28
C PHE A 186 -4.63 -12.55 2.13
N GLU A 187 -5.39 -13.55 1.70
CA GLU A 187 -5.11 -14.33 0.49
C GLU A 187 -6.33 -14.29 -0.43
N ARG A 188 -6.10 -14.26 -1.74
CA ARG A 188 -7.19 -14.35 -2.73
C ARG A 188 -7.88 -15.71 -2.59
N GLU A 189 -9.19 -15.78 -2.78
CA GLU A 189 -9.96 -17.01 -2.55
C GLU A 189 -9.51 -18.20 -3.42
N ASP A 190 -9.02 -17.92 -4.61
CA ASP A 190 -8.47 -18.90 -5.57
C ASP A 190 -6.96 -19.14 -5.36
N TRP A 191 -6.34 -18.57 -4.32
CA TRP A 191 -4.91 -18.71 -4.08
C TRP A 191 -4.53 -20.17 -3.81
N LYS A 192 -3.64 -20.72 -4.64
CA LYS A 192 -3.14 -22.10 -4.57
C LYS A 192 -1.71 -22.21 -4.04
N GLY A 193 -1.09 -21.10 -3.63
CA GLY A 193 0.29 -21.11 -3.12
C GLY A 193 0.38 -21.69 -1.72
N GLY A 194 1.57 -22.20 -1.36
CA GLY A 194 1.88 -22.73 -0.03
C GLY A 194 1.74 -21.71 1.10
N SER A 195 1.90 -22.19 2.34
CA SER A 195 1.61 -21.49 3.59
C SER A 195 2.17 -20.06 3.64
N PRO A 196 1.42 -19.12 4.27
CA PRO A 196 1.93 -17.78 4.57
C PRO A 196 3.26 -17.90 5.31
N ARG A 197 4.34 -17.31 4.76
CA ARG A 197 5.62 -17.25 5.46
C ARG A 197 5.60 -16.09 6.44
N LEU A 198 4.96 -16.29 7.58
CA LEU A 198 5.13 -15.47 8.78
C LEU A 198 5.83 -16.34 9.83
N GLY A 199 7.14 -16.15 9.98
CA GLY A 199 8.01 -16.84 10.94
C GLY A 199 8.23 -18.32 10.63
N GLU A 200 9.37 -18.65 10.02
CA GLU A 200 9.82 -20.04 9.92
C GLU A 200 9.93 -20.67 11.32
N ARG A 201 9.01 -21.57 11.67
CA ARG A 201 9.32 -22.76 12.46
C ARG A 201 8.50 -23.94 11.98
N SER A 202 9.11 -24.72 11.10
CA SER A 202 8.93 -26.17 11.16
C SER A 202 10.30 -26.80 11.25
N MET A 203 11.00 -26.56 12.37
CA MET A 203 11.76 -27.67 12.94
C MET A 203 10.71 -28.63 13.49
N MET A 204 10.20 -29.50 12.62
CA MET A 204 9.68 -30.78 13.09
C MET A 204 10.87 -31.45 13.76
N LEU A 205 10.74 -31.63 15.07
CA LEU A 205 11.52 -32.60 15.81
C LEU A 205 11.22 -33.95 15.15
N ASP A 206 12.15 -34.43 14.32
CA ASP A 206 12.24 -35.86 14.10
C ASP A 206 12.72 -36.49 15.41
N THR A 207 11.94 -37.50 15.78
CA THR A 207 11.99 -38.37 16.97
C THR A 207 13.37 -38.89 17.34
#